data_AF-A0A537YFR6-F1
#
_entry.id   AF-A0A537YFR6-F1
#
_cell.length_a   1.000
_cell.length_b   1.000
_cell.length_c   1.000
_cell.angle_alpha   90.00
_cell.angle_beta   90.00
_cell.angle_gamma   90.00
#
_symmetry.space_group_name_H-M   'P 1'
#
loop_
_entity.id
_entity.type
_entity.pdbx_description
1 polymer ?
#
loop_
_entity_poly.entity_id
_entity_poly.type
_entity_poly.pdbx_seq_one_letter_code
_entity_poly.pdbx_strand_id
1 'polypeptide(L)'
;MTSYRFETVPEVVEKLGSVDYLSDESIATVVYLADRLGKPVLVEGPAGTGKTELSKAVASILGANLIRLQCYEGLDEAKALYEW
;
A
#
# COMPACT_ATOMS: atom_id res chain seq x y z
N MET A 1 -15.83 15.13 -10.49
CA MET A 1 -15.10 15.56 -9.28
C MET A 1 -14.40 14.32 -8.75
N THR A 2 -13.08 14.26 -8.80
CA THR A 2 -12.33 13.10 -8.28
C THR A 2 -12.44 13.15 -6.76
N SER A 3 -13.18 12.23 -6.16
CA SER A 3 -13.22 12.12 -4.70
C SER A 3 -11.91 11.50 -4.24
N TYR A 4 -11.19 12.21 -3.36
CA TYR A 4 -10.04 11.64 -2.67
C TYR A 4 -10.53 10.66 -1.60
N ARG A 5 -9.70 9.66 -1.27
CA ARG A 5 -10.00 8.64 -0.25
C ARG A 5 -9.62 9.09 1.17
N PHE A 6 -8.77 10.12 1.26
CA PHE A 6 -8.29 10.72 2.50
C PHE A 6 -8.34 12.24 2.38
N GLU A 7 -8.77 12.93 3.42
CA GLU A 7 -8.83 14.38 3.52
C GLU A 7 -7.52 14.98 4.05
N THR A 8 -6.87 14.33 5.02
CA THR A 8 -5.65 14.83 5.67
C THR A 8 -4.60 13.75 5.94
N VAL A 9 -3.34 14.13 6.17
CA VAL A 9 -2.28 13.19 6.56
C VAL A 9 -2.53 12.57 7.95
N PRO A 10 -2.95 13.33 8.99
CA PRO A 10 -3.31 12.74 10.28
C PRO A 10 -4.40 11.67 10.19
N GLU A 11 -5.39 11.85 9.33
CA GLU A 11 -6.44 10.84 9.10
C GLU A 11 -5.84 9.52 8.58
N VAL A 12 -4.81 9.58 7.72
CA VAL A 12 -4.12 8.37 7.24
C VAL A 12 -3.40 7.66 8.39
N VAL A 13 -2.76 8.40 9.30
CA VAL A 13 -2.13 7.83 10.50
C VAL A 13 -3.17 7.11 11.36
N GLU A 14 -4.29 7.77 11.63
CA GLU A 14 -5.39 7.20 12.44
C GLU A 14 -5.97 5.93 11.80
N LYS A 15 -6.26 5.97 10.49
CA LYS A 15 -6.79 4.83 9.75
C LYS A 15 -5.82 3.66 9.73
N LEU A 16 -4.54 3.90 9.45
CA LEU A 16 -3.52 2.84 9.48
C LEU A 16 -3.39 2.24 10.89
N GLY A 17 -3.41 3.08 11.93
CA GLY A 17 -3.41 2.62 13.32
C GLY A 17 -4.64 1.77 13.69
N SER A 18 -5.80 2.06 13.11
CA SER A 18 -7.03 1.28 13.33
C SER A 18 -6.99 -0.17 12.78
N VAL A 19 -6.02 -0.46 11.91
CA VAL A 19 -5.77 -1.80 11.35
C VAL A 19 -4.39 -2.34 11.77
N ASP A 20 -3.95 -1.96 12.97
CA ASP A 20 -2.71 -2.42 13.62
C ASP A 20 -1.42 -2.10 12.84
N TYR A 21 -1.44 -1.09 11.97
CA TYR A 21 -0.24 -0.59 11.30
C TYR A 21 0.28 0.69 11.95
N LEU A 22 1.46 0.60 12.58
CA LEU A 22 2.14 1.75 13.16
C LEU A 22 2.84 2.56 12.05
N SER A 23 2.24 3.66 11.62
CA SER A 23 2.84 4.62 10.68
C SER A 23 3.35 5.87 11.38
N ASP A 24 4.43 6.43 10.84
CA ASP A 24 4.79 7.83 11.09
C ASP A 24 4.16 8.77 10.05
N GLU A 25 4.42 10.07 10.21
CA GLU A 25 3.94 11.10 9.28
C GLU A 25 4.50 10.91 7.86
N SER A 26 5.70 10.35 7.72
CA SER A 26 6.34 10.15 6.41
C SER A 26 5.61 9.08 5.59
N ILE A 27 5.28 7.94 6.19
CA ILE A 27 4.51 6.87 5.55
C ILE A 27 3.11 7.37 5.22
N ALA A 28 2.45 8.04 6.17
CA ALA A 28 1.12 8.59 5.98
C ALA A 28 1.07 9.62 4.85
N THR A 29 2.09 10.48 4.75
CA THR A 29 2.21 11.47 3.67
C THR A 29 2.36 10.79 2.31
N VAL A 30 3.15 9.72 2.20
CA VAL A 30 3.32 8.98 0.93
C VAL A 30 1.99 8.36 0.48
N VAL A 31 1.25 7.72 1.38
CA VAL A 31 -0.07 7.14 1.08
C VAL A 31 -1.08 8.21 0.69
N TYR A 32 -1.11 9.33 1.41
CA TYR A 32 -1.95 10.50 1.14
C TYR A 32 -1.69 11.12 -0.25
N LEU A 33 -0.40 11.22 -0.63
CA LEU A 33 -0.01 11.74 -1.93
C LEU A 33 -0.28 10.75 -3.06
N ALA A 34 -0.09 9.45 -2.83
CA ALA A 34 -0.38 8.41 -3.81
C ALA A 34 -1.85 8.43 -4.25
N ASP A 35 -2.77 8.63 -3.30
CA ASP A 35 -4.20 8.78 -3.58
C ASP A 35 -4.50 10.02 -4.45
N ARG A 36 -3.87 11.16 -4.16
CA ARG A 36 -4.08 12.42 -4.89
C ARG A 36 -3.45 12.45 -6.27
N LEU A 37 -2.26 11.88 -6.39
CA LEU A 37 -1.49 11.90 -7.63
C LEU A 37 -1.89 10.75 -8.56
N GLY A 38 -2.57 9.73 -8.05
CA GLY A 38 -2.87 8.51 -8.80
C GLY A 38 -1.60 7.82 -9.29
N LYS A 39 -0.54 7.83 -8.47
CA LYS A 39 0.78 7.28 -8.82
C LYS A 39 1.11 6.06 -7.95
N PRO A 40 1.78 5.04 -8.53
CA PRO A 40 2.23 3.89 -7.77
C PRO A 40 3.30 4.29 -6.75
N VAL A 41 3.37 3.52 -5.66
CA VAL A 41 4.38 3.70 -4.60
C VAL A 41 5.35 2.54 -4.65
N LEU A 42 6.65 2.87 -4.66
CA LEU A 42 7.73 1.92 -4.40
C LEU A 42 8.11 2.02 -2.92
N VAL A 43 8.11 0.89 -2.21
CA VAL A 43 8.46 0.84 -0.79
C VAL A 43 9.77 0.08 -0.63
N GLU A 44 10.82 0.79 -0.18
CA GLU A 44 12.15 0.22 0.04
C GLU A 44 12.50 0.15 1.52
N GLY A 45 13.34 -0.82 1.88
CA GLY A 45 13.86 -0.94 3.25
C GLY A 45 14.26 -2.37 3.64
N PRO A 46 14.95 -2.54 4.79
CA PRO A 46 15.41 -3.83 5.28
C PRO A 46 14.30 -4.89 5.45
N ALA A 47 14.65 -6.16 5.47
CA ALA A 47 13.69 -7.22 5.79
C ALA A 47 13.04 -6.97 7.17
N GLY A 48 11.74 -7.22 7.28
CA GLY A 48 11.00 -7.07 8.55
C GLY A 48 10.51 -5.66 8.89
N THR A 49 10.75 -4.62 8.07
CA THR A 49 10.31 -3.24 8.36
C THR A 49 8.86 -2.91 7.96
N GLY A 50 8.00 -3.92 7.82
CA GLY A 50 6.57 -3.70 7.55
C GLY A 50 6.19 -3.31 6.11
N LYS A 51 7.07 -3.48 5.11
CA LYS A 51 6.78 -3.13 3.69
C LYS A 51 5.55 -3.86 3.14
N THR A 52 5.49 -5.18 3.30
CA THR A 52 4.35 -6.00 2.88
C THR A 52 3.11 -5.68 3.70
N GLU A 53 3.30 -5.35 4.97
CA GLU A 53 2.20 -5.05 5.88
C GLU A 53 1.55 -3.70 5.55
N LEU A 54 2.33 -2.72 5.08
CA LEU A 54 1.82 -1.45 4.58
C LEU A 54 0.80 -1.65 3.45
N SER A 55 1.13 -2.51 2.47
CA SER A 55 0.22 -2.81 1.36
C SER A 55 -1.10 -3.43 1.84
N LYS A 56 -1.05 -4.31 2.85
CA LYS A 56 -2.25 -4.92 3.45
C LYS A 56 -3.06 -3.91 4.25
N ALA A 57 -2.40 -3.09 5.06
CA ALA A 57 -3.06 -2.06 5.85
C ALA A 57 -3.78 -1.05 4.96
N VAL A 58 -3.11 -0.56 3.91
CA VAL A 58 -3.71 0.35 2.92
C VAL A 58 -4.90 -0.32 2.21
N ALA A 59 -4.78 -1.58 1.80
CA ALA A 59 -5.91 -2.29 1.19
C ALA A 59 -7.10 -2.43 2.16
N SER A 60 -6.82 -2.75 3.42
CA SER A 60 -7.83 -2.90 4.48
C SER A 60 -8.61 -1.60 4.74
N ILE A 61 -7.91 -0.49 4.96
CA ILE A 61 -8.56 0.81 5.23
C ILE A 61 -9.34 1.37 4.04
N LEU A 62 -9.00 0.93 2.82
CA LEU A 62 -9.68 1.31 1.59
C LEU A 62 -10.78 0.33 1.18
N GLY A 63 -10.93 -0.81 1.87
CA GLY A 63 -11.80 -1.90 1.42
C GLY A 63 -11.44 -2.42 0.03
N ALA A 64 -10.17 -2.32 -0.37
CA ALA A 64 -9.69 -2.66 -1.69
C ALA A 64 -9.26 -4.13 -1.76
N ASN A 65 -9.40 -4.74 -2.95
CA ASN A 65 -8.83 -6.06 -3.18
C ASN A 65 -7.30 -5.98 -3.26
N LEU A 66 -6.60 -6.82 -2.50
CA LEU A 66 -5.15 -6.91 -2.51
C LEU A 66 -4.69 -8.11 -3.35
N ILE A 67 -4.09 -7.82 -4.51
CA ILE A 67 -3.45 -8.82 -5.35
C ILE A 67 -1.96 -8.82 -5.03
N ARG A 68 -1.40 -10.00 -4.71
CA ARG A 68 0.01 -10.16 -4.39
C ARG A 68 0.71 -11.04 -5.42
N LEU A 69 1.53 -10.43 -6.26
CA LEU A 69 2.46 -11.12 -7.14
C LEU A 69 3.84 -11.20 -6.48
N GLN A 70 4.33 -12.41 -6.21
CA GLN A 70 5.67 -12.62 -5.70
C GLN A 70 6.65 -12.68 -6.88
N CYS A 71 7.56 -11.71 -6.98
CA CYS A 71 8.63 -11.76 -7.98
C CYS A 71 9.77 -12.66 -7.52
N TYR A 72 10.21 -13.56 -8.39
CA TYR A 72 11.36 -14.44 -8.19
C TYR A 72 12.03 -14.74 -9.53
N GLU A 73 13.24 -15.29 -9.50
CA GLU A 73 14.00 -15.61 -10.71
C GLU A 73 13.28 -16.69 -11.54
N GLY A 74 13.08 -16.44 -12.84
CA GLY A 74 12.34 -17.34 -13.72
C GLY A 74 10.82 -17.19 -13.70
N LEU A 75 10.29 -16.13 -13.06
CA LEU A 75 8.92 -15.65 -13.29
C LEU A 75 8.83 -15.03 -14.69
N ASP A 76 7.94 -15.56 -15.53
CA ASP A 76 7.62 -15.05 -16.87
C ASP A 76 6.15 -14.62 -16.96
N GLU A 77 5.76 -14.00 -18.09
CA GLU A 77 4.39 -13.50 -18.29
C GLU A 77 3.34 -14.61 -18.19
N ALA A 78 3.62 -15.81 -18.69
CA ALA A 78 2.68 -16.92 -18.68
C ALA A 78 2.38 -17.36 -17.24
N LYS A 79 3.43 -17.56 -16.43
CA LYS A 79 3.29 -17.91 -15.01
C LYS A 79 2.59 -16.80 -14.22
N ALA A 80 2.95 -15.54 -14.47
CA ALA A 80 2.37 -14.41 -13.75
C ALA A 80 0.86 -14.21 -14.05
N LEU A 81 0.40 -14.50 -15.27
CA LEU A 81 -0.98 -14.25 -15.70
C LEU A 81 -1.91 -15.46 -15.52
N TYR A 82 -1.40 -16.68 -15.59
CA TYR A 82 -2.24 -17.90 -15.63
C TYR A 82 -1.99 -18.89 -14.50
N GLU A 83 -0.89 -18.78 -13.75
CA GLU A 83 -0.51 -19.73 -12.69
C GLU A 83 -0.41 -19.03 -11.32
N TRP A 84 -1.49 -18.36 -10.90
CA TRP A 84 -1.58 -17.65 -9.63
C TRP A 84 -2.81 -18.03 -8.80
#